data_AF-A0A9W7IC55-F1
#
_entry.id   AF-A0A9W7IC55-F1
#
_cell.length_a   1.000
_cell.length_b   1.000
_cell.length_c   1.000
_cell.angle_alpha   90.00
_cell.angle_beta   90.00
_cell.angle_gamma   90.00
#
_symmetry.space_group_name_H-M   'P 1'
#
loop_
_entity.id
_entity.type
_entity.pdbx_description
1 polymer ?
#
loop_
_entity_poly.entity_id
_entity_poly.type
_entity_poly.pdbx_seq_one_letter_code
_entity_poly.pdbx_strand_id
1 'polypeptide(L)'
;MADASSYFDLAGDIYWSALYGNDEGDLEDLDAKLAEELQFQEAILLSAKETISSPTSTDTRASSSMRKQKPRKSAKKPGECDICVDRKERHQMFTISGCSHSFCVDCISTYVKTRLEQHITIIKCPGEGCGVMLELEACRPRLPKEAIHRWEDLLCEELLCATGGRIYCPFKDCSVLLLNDNQGEIIAETECPNCHRLFCAQCKVPWHPGISCEEYQKLGEGERGRDDLMVRNLAKEKKWRNCPSCRFMVERTEGCPHMTCWCKYQFCYACRAEWTHDHGGCQGD
;
A
#
# COMPACT_ATOMS: atom_id res chain seq x y z
N MET A 1 -11.21 27.36 7.58
CA MET A 1 -9.73 27.37 7.59
C MET A 1 -9.28 27.47 9.03
N ALA A 2 -9.11 26.30 9.64
CA ALA A 2 -8.47 26.00 10.91
C ALA A 2 -8.47 24.47 10.94
N ASP A 3 -7.31 23.83 10.99
CA ASP A 3 -7.17 22.43 10.58
C ASP A 3 -7.49 21.43 11.70
N ALA A 4 -8.11 20.32 11.34
CA ALA A 4 -8.42 19.21 12.25
C ALA A 4 -7.20 18.31 12.56
N SER A 5 -5.98 18.82 12.33
CA SER A 5 -4.74 18.02 12.36
C SER A 5 -4.08 17.92 13.74
N SER A 6 -4.57 18.65 14.75
CA SER A 6 -3.90 18.78 16.06
C SER A 6 -4.57 18.00 17.21
N TYR A 7 -5.39 17.01 16.90
CA TYR A 7 -6.09 16.19 17.92
C TYR A 7 -5.57 14.74 18.01
N PHE A 8 -4.79 14.28 17.03
CA PHE A 8 -4.37 12.88 16.96
C PHE A 8 -3.03 12.58 17.66
N ASP A 9 -2.14 13.57 17.79
CA ASP A 9 -0.78 13.37 18.33
C ASP A 9 -0.77 12.99 19.82
N LEU A 10 -1.70 13.53 20.62
CA LEU A 10 -1.74 13.32 22.08
C LEU A 10 -2.06 11.88 22.51
N ALA A 11 -2.63 11.05 21.62
CA ALA A 11 -2.87 9.64 21.91
C ALA A 11 -1.60 8.77 21.78
N GLY A 12 -0.67 9.16 20.89
CA GLY A 12 0.56 8.40 20.64
C GLY A 12 1.58 8.51 21.78
N ASP A 13 1.78 9.71 22.32
CA ASP A 13 2.78 9.97 23.36
C ASP A 13 2.45 9.28 24.70
N ILE A 14 1.15 9.16 25.03
CA ILE A 14 0.69 8.43 26.23
C ILE A 14 1.00 6.93 26.08
N TYR A 15 0.71 6.35 24.91
CA TYR A 15 0.94 4.92 24.65
C TYR A 15 2.43 4.56 24.67
N TRP A 16 3.30 5.41 24.09
CA TRP A 16 4.74 5.16 24.14
C TRP A 16 5.37 5.36 25.52
N SER A 17 4.86 6.30 26.31
CA SER A 17 5.33 6.50 27.69
C SER A 17 5.13 5.26 28.56
N ALA A 18 3.98 4.60 28.45
CA ALA A 18 3.65 3.41 29.23
C ALA A 18 4.46 2.14 28.89
N LEU A 19 5.10 2.08 27.73
CA LEU A 19 5.88 0.92 27.29
C LEU A 19 7.39 1.00 27.63
N TYR A 20 7.90 2.18 27.98
CA TYR A 20 9.33 2.40 28.24
C TYR A 20 9.64 3.27 29.48
N GLY A 21 8.63 3.78 30.19
CA GLY A 21 8.79 4.45 31.47
C GLY A 21 8.99 3.46 32.62
N ASN A 22 10.04 3.65 33.43
CA ASN A 22 10.19 2.95 34.71
C ASN A 22 9.30 3.61 35.78
N ASP A 23 8.12 3.04 36.05
CA ASP A 23 7.53 3.04 37.40
C ASP A 23 6.47 1.92 37.53
N GLU A 24 6.52 1.14 38.61
CA GLU A 24 5.58 0.02 38.85
C GLU A 24 4.30 0.49 39.56
N GLY A 25 3.34 1.05 38.82
CA GLY A 25 1.97 1.15 39.34
C GLY A 25 1.05 2.21 38.72
N ASP A 26 0.46 1.92 37.54
CA ASP A 26 -0.65 2.71 36.97
C ASP A 26 -1.63 1.87 36.11
N LEU A 27 -1.71 0.55 36.36
CA LEU A 27 -2.54 -0.35 35.53
C LEU A 27 -4.06 -0.20 35.76
N GLU A 28 -4.48 0.25 36.94
CA GLU A 28 -5.92 0.40 37.30
C GLU A 28 -6.57 1.65 36.70
N ASP A 29 -5.79 2.69 36.36
CA ASP A 29 -6.28 3.94 35.78
C ASP A 29 -6.55 3.83 34.27
N LEU A 30 -5.93 2.86 33.59
CA LEU A 30 -6.11 2.62 32.15
C LEU A 30 -7.51 2.05 31.82
N ASP A 31 -7.98 1.09 32.63
CA ASP A 31 -9.31 0.48 32.46
C ASP A 31 -10.45 1.48 32.72
N ALA A 32 -10.25 2.41 33.67
CA ALA A 32 -11.22 3.49 33.94
C ALA A 32 -11.40 4.42 32.73
N LYS A 33 -10.30 4.83 32.10
CA LYS A 33 -10.31 5.69 30.90
C LYS A 33 -10.91 4.97 29.69
N LEU A 34 -10.63 3.68 29.52
CA LEU A 34 -11.24 2.87 28.46
C LEU A 34 -12.76 2.72 28.66
N ALA A 35 -13.24 2.65 29.91
CA ALA A 35 -14.66 2.57 30.22
C ALA A 35 -15.42 3.89 29.95
N GLU A 36 -14.82 5.07 30.20
CA GLU A 36 -15.44 6.36 29.86
C GLU A 36 -15.55 6.56 28.34
N GLU A 37 -14.49 6.24 27.58
CA GLU A 37 -14.50 6.36 26.11
C GLU A 37 -15.56 5.47 25.46
N LEU A 38 -15.73 4.22 25.95
CA LEU A 38 -16.80 3.32 25.47
C LEU A 38 -18.20 3.88 25.75
N GLN A 39 -18.44 4.46 26.93
CA GLN A 39 -19.72 5.10 27.25
C GLN A 39 -20.01 6.32 26.36
N PHE A 40 -18.99 7.10 26.00
CA PHE A 40 -19.11 8.23 25.09
C PHE A 40 -19.49 7.77 23.67
N GLN A 41 -18.87 6.70 23.16
CA GLN A 41 -19.17 6.13 21.85
C GLN A 41 -20.59 5.53 21.78
N GLU A 42 -21.07 4.85 22.83
CA GLU A 42 -22.46 4.36 22.89
C GLU A 42 -23.48 5.51 22.88
N ALA A 43 -23.21 6.62 23.59
CA ALA A 43 -24.09 7.79 23.61
C ALA A 43 -24.24 8.43 22.22
N ILE A 44 -23.15 8.51 21.44
CA ILE A 44 -23.18 9.00 20.05
C ILE A 44 -24.02 8.08 19.15
N LEU A 45 -23.86 6.75 19.28
CA LEU A 45 -24.61 5.75 18.51
C LEU A 45 -26.12 5.75 18.82
N LEU A 46 -26.50 6.10 20.06
CA LEU A 46 -27.91 6.29 20.44
C LEU A 46 -28.50 7.56 19.83
N SER A 47 -27.78 8.69 19.89
CA SER A 47 -28.24 9.96 19.30
C SER A 47 -28.46 9.87 17.78
N ALA A 48 -27.59 9.14 17.08
CA ALA A 48 -27.70 8.91 15.63
C ALA A 48 -28.95 8.11 15.19
N LYS A 49 -29.63 7.40 16.12
CA LYS A 49 -30.85 6.61 15.81
C LYS A 49 -32.14 7.42 15.82
N GLU A 50 -32.21 8.55 16.54
CA GLU A 50 -33.46 9.32 16.67
C GLU A 50 -33.78 10.17 15.44
N THR A 51 -32.79 10.44 14.57
CA THR A 51 -32.92 11.35 13.42
C THR A 51 -33.72 10.77 12.23
N ILE A 52 -34.24 9.53 12.32
CA ILE A 52 -34.93 8.85 11.20
C ILE A 52 -36.33 8.37 11.61
N SER A 53 -37.24 9.32 11.84
CA SER A 53 -38.69 9.07 11.85
C SER A 53 -39.47 10.20 11.14
N SER A 54 -40.51 9.83 10.38
CA SER A 54 -41.28 10.67 9.42
C SER A 54 -42.45 11.42 10.13
N PRO A 55 -43.31 12.28 9.49
CA PRO A 55 -43.80 12.35 8.09
C PRO A 55 -43.51 13.75 7.43
N THR A 56 -44.22 14.40 6.48
CA THR A 56 -45.59 14.30 5.90
C THR A 56 -45.69 14.93 4.49
N SER A 57 -46.85 14.84 3.84
CA SER A 57 -47.20 15.26 2.46
C SER A 57 -48.14 16.49 2.36
N THR A 58 -48.18 17.18 1.20
CA THR A 58 -49.38 17.90 0.68
C THR A 58 -49.29 18.31 -0.81
N ASP A 59 -50.44 18.59 -1.43
CA ASP A 59 -50.69 19.01 -2.84
C ASP A 59 -50.33 20.51 -3.14
N THR A 60 -50.45 21.14 -4.34
CA THR A 60 -51.45 21.01 -5.43
C THR A 60 -51.08 21.71 -6.76
N ARG A 61 -51.71 21.26 -7.87
CA ARG A 61 -52.18 22.02 -9.08
C ARG A 61 -51.24 22.91 -9.93
N ALA A 62 -50.87 22.36 -11.09
CA ALA A 62 -51.21 22.84 -12.46
C ALA A 62 -51.07 24.32 -12.89
N SER A 63 -50.33 24.53 -13.98
CA SER A 63 -50.66 25.47 -15.07
C SER A 63 -49.97 25.09 -16.40
N SER A 64 -50.37 25.72 -17.51
CA SER A 64 -50.07 25.27 -18.87
C SER A 64 -49.17 26.23 -19.68
N SER A 65 -48.45 25.72 -20.70
CA SER A 65 -48.64 26.07 -22.13
C SER A 65 -47.38 25.84 -23.00
N MET A 66 -47.54 26.05 -24.31
CA MET A 66 -46.53 26.25 -25.36
C MET A 66 -45.64 25.04 -25.76
N ARG A 67 -46.14 24.28 -26.74
CA ARG A 67 -45.36 23.35 -27.57
C ARG A 67 -44.15 24.06 -28.23
N LYS A 68 -42.95 23.46 -28.12
CA LYS A 68 -41.89 23.61 -29.13
C LYS A 68 -41.60 22.23 -29.73
N GLN A 69 -41.74 22.09 -31.04
CA GLN A 69 -41.52 20.83 -31.73
C GLN A 69 -40.01 20.53 -31.80
N LYS A 70 -39.58 19.41 -31.21
CA LYS A 70 -38.24 18.82 -31.41
C LYS A 70 -38.30 17.77 -32.53
N PRO A 71 -37.18 17.49 -33.22
CA PRO A 71 -37.16 16.59 -34.37
C PRO A 71 -37.60 15.17 -34.01
N ARG A 72 -38.21 14.48 -34.98
CA ARG A 72 -38.73 13.11 -34.84
C ARG A 72 -37.58 12.11 -34.68
N LYS A 73 -37.17 11.79 -33.44
CA LYS A 73 -36.60 10.46 -33.16
C LYS A 73 -37.73 9.44 -33.22
N SER A 74 -37.56 8.37 -34.00
CA SER A 74 -38.52 7.28 -34.11
C SER A 74 -38.72 6.59 -32.75
N ALA A 75 -39.97 6.31 -32.39
CA ALA A 75 -40.27 5.60 -31.14
C ALA A 75 -39.69 4.18 -31.20
N LYS A 76 -38.65 3.91 -30.41
CA LYS A 76 -38.08 2.58 -30.24
C LYS A 76 -39.15 1.63 -29.70
N LYS A 77 -39.18 0.40 -30.22
CA LYS A 77 -40.13 -0.63 -29.77
C LYS A 77 -39.54 -1.33 -28.53
N PRO A 78 -40.38 -1.70 -27.54
CA PRO A 78 -39.88 -2.38 -26.34
C PRO A 78 -39.27 -3.75 -26.72
N GLY A 79 -38.07 -4.03 -26.21
CA GLY A 79 -37.33 -5.26 -26.48
C GLY A 79 -36.48 -5.27 -27.76
N GLU A 80 -36.27 -4.12 -28.41
CA GLU A 80 -35.38 -3.96 -29.57
C GLU A 80 -33.96 -3.53 -29.09
N CYS A 81 -32.91 -4.14 -29.63
CA CYS A 81 -31.53 -3.90 -29.20
C CYS A 81 -30.86 -2.75 -29.98
N ASP A 82 -30.26 -1.79 -29.27
CA ASP A 82 -29.60 -0.62 -29.83
C ASP A 82 -28.30 -0.89 -30.63
N ILE A 83 -27.82 -2.15 -30.68
CA ILE A 83 -26.61 -2.55 -31.42
C ILE A 83 -26.96 -3.42 -32.63
N CYS A 84 -27.61 -4.58 -32.42
CA CYS A 84 -27.95 -5.49 -33.52
C CYS A 84 -29.32 -5.23 -34.16
N VAL A 85 -30.16 -4.36 -33.58
CA VAL A 85 -31.54 -4.06 -34.03
C VAL A 85 -32.51 -5.25 -33.95
N ASP A 86 -32.04 -6.42 -33.49
CA ASP A 86 -32.91 -7.58 -33.18
C ASP A 86 -33.91 -7.24 -32.09
N ARG A 87 -35.07 -7.91 -32.14
CA ARG A 87 -35.92 -8.06 -30.96
C ARG A 87 -35.55 -9.29 -30.16
N LYS A 88 -35.45 -9.12 -28.85
CA LYS A 88 -35.06 -10.14 -27.89
C LYS A 88 -36.05 -10.12 -26.72
N GLU A 89 -36.17 -11.23 -26.01
CA GLU A 89 -37.06 -11.31 -24.85
C GLU A 89 -36.57 -10.46 -23.67
N ARG A 90 -37.46 -10.12 -22.74
CA ARG A 90 -37.10 -9.41 -21.49
C ARG A 90 -36.00 -10.13 -20.69
N HIS A 91 -35.87 -11.45 -20.83
CA HIS A 91 -34.81 -12.22 -20.17
C HIS A 91 -33.44 -12.13 -20.89
N GLN A 92 -33.43 -11.79 -22.19
CA GLN A 92 -32.25 -11.61 -23.04
C GLN A 92 -31.81 -10.13 -23.16
N MET A 93 -32.63 -9.19 -22.68
CA MET A 93 -32.27 -7.77 -22.61
C MET A 93 -31.45 -7.47 -21.35
N PHE A 94 -30.46 -6.59 -21.50
CA PHE A 94 -29.61 -6.06 -20.45
C PHE A 94 -29.98 -4.59 -20.19
N THR A 95 -30.06 -4.22 -18.91
CA THR A 95 -30.47 -2.88 -18.45
C THR A 95 -29.36 -2.26 -17.62
N ILE A 96 -28.80 -1.15 -18.09
CA ILE A 96 -27.73 -0.42 -17.39
C ILE A 96 -28.36 0.60 -16.44
N SER A 97 -28.17 0.40 -15.14
CA SER A 97 -28.54 1.38 -14.10
C SER A 97 -27.97 2.76 -14.44
N GLY A 98 -28.83 3.79 -14.43
CA GLY A 98 -28.43 5.17 -14.74
C GLY A 98 -28.57 5.61 -16.21
N CYS A 99 -28.96 4.75 -17.15
CA CYS A 99 -29.34 5.20 -18.50
C CYS A 99 -30.54 4.44 -19.10
N SER A 100 -31.10 4.98 -20.19
CA SER A 100 -32.26 4.43 -20.91
C SER A 100 -31.89 3.70 -22.21
N HIS A 101 -30.62 3.32 -22.38
CA HIS A 101 -30.16 2.54 -23.53
C HIS A 101 -30.45 1.04 -23.32
N SER A 102 -30.90 0.36 -24.38
CA SER A 102 -31.40 -1.01 -24.29
C SER A 102 -30.63 -1.93 -25.22
N PHE A 103 -29.92 -2.90 -24.64
CA PHE A 103 -29.05 -3.82 -25.37
C PHE A 103 -29.43 -5.27 -25.07
N CYS A 104 -29.07 -6.22 -25.94
CA CYS A 104 -29.16 -7.64 -25.60
C CYS A 104 -27.88 -8.12 -24.89
N VAL A 105 -28.01 -9.20 -24.13
CA VAL A 105 -26.90 -9.83 -23.40
C VAL A 105 -25.78 -10.25 -24.36
N ASP A 106 -26.12 -10.72 -25.57
CA ASP A 106 -25.14 -11.13 -26.60
C ASP A 106 -24.22 -9.97 -27.00
N CYS A 107 -24.81 -8.80 -27.31
CA CYS A 107 -24.08 -7.60 -27.69
C CYS A 107 -23.28 -7.00 -26.52
N ILE A 108 -23.83 -7.00 -25.30
CA ILE A 108 -23.10 -6.53 -24.11
C ILE A 108 -21.93 -7.45 -23.78
N SER A 109 -22.11 -8.77 -23.86
CA SER A 109 -21.04 -9.75 -23.61
C SER A 109 -19.92 -9.61 -24.64
N THR A 110 -20.27 -9.44 -25.92
CA THR A 110 -19.30 -9.21 -27.00
C THR A 110 -18.56 -7.89 -26.82
N TYR A 111 -19.28 -6.80 -26.47
CA TYR A 111 -18.70 -5.49 -26.21
C TYR A 111 -17.76 -5.50 -25.01
N VAL A 112 -18.18 -6.05 -23.87
CA VAL A 112 -17.35 -6.18 -22.66
C VAL A 112 -16.10 -6.99 -22.98
N LYS A 113 -16.24 -8.16 -23.61
CA LYS A 113 -15.10 -8.98 -24.02
C LYS A 113 -14.12 -8.20 -24.90
N THR A 114 -14.61 -7.47 -25.91
CA THR A 114 -13.76 -6.64 -26.79
C THR A 114 -13.03 -5.53 -26.03
N ARG A 115 -13.63 -4.96 -24.97
CA ARG A 115 -12.96 -3.97 -24.10
C ARG A 115 -11.87 -4.60 -23.24
N LEU A 116 -12.12 -5.78 -22.68
CA LEU A 116 -11.12 -6.51 -21.89
C LEU A 116 -9.96 -7.03 -22.76
N GLU A 117 -10.23 -7.41 -24.01
CA GLU A 117 -9.20 -7.71 -25.02
C GLU A 117 -8.38 -6.46 -25.42
N GLN A 118 -8.93 -5.26 -25.25
CA GLN A 118 -8.23 -3.97 -25.38
C GLN A 118 -7.55 -3.51 -24.08
N HIS A 119 -7.55 -4.33 -23.02
CA HIS A 119 -7.10 -3.98 -21.66
C HIS A 119 -7.83 -2.74 -21.06
N ILE A 120 -9.09 -2.51 -21.44
CA ILE A 120 -9.93 -1.43 -20.91
C ILE A 120 -10.85 -1.96 -19.81
N THR A 121 -10.47 -1.72 -18.56
CA THR A 121 -11.23 -2.05 -17.33
C THR A 121 -12.41 -1.11 -17.08
N ILE A 122 -12.27 0.18 -17.39
CA ILE A 122 -13.31 1.22 -17.20
C ILE A 122 -14.30 1.19 -18.37
N ILE A 123 -15.20 0.21 -18.35
CA ILE A 123 -16.16 -0.03 -19.43
C ILE A 123 -17.35 0.94 -19.33
N LYS A 124 -17.52 1.78 -20.34
CA LYS A 124 -18.67 2.71 -20.48
C LYS A 124 -19.76 2.12 -21.36
N CYS A 125 -21.01 2.54 -21.10
CA CYS A 125 -22.20 2.21 -21.86
C CYS A 125 -21.99 2.38 -23.39
N PRO A 126 -22.39 1.40 -24.23
CA PRO A 126 -22.26 1.51 -25.69
C PRO A 126 -23.13 2.62 -26.33
N GLY A 127 -24.02 3.26 -25.56
CA GLY A 127 -24.93 4.28 -26.07
C GLY A 127 -24.19 5.54 -26.52
N GLU A 128 -24.56 6.09 -27.67
CA GLU A 128 -23.94 7.27 -28.26
C GLU A 128 -23.96 8.46 -27.27
N GLY A 129 -22.76 8.96 -26.91
CA GLY A 129 -22.59 10.04 -25.93
C GLY A 129 -22.87 9.65 -24.47
N CYS A 130 -23.04 8.37 -24.14
CA CYS A 130 -23.35 7.93 -22.78
C CYS A 130 -22.09 7.79 -21.90
N GLY A 131 -21.99 8.61 -20.85
CA GLY A 131 -20.88 8.56 -19.89
C GLY A 131 -21.02 7.51 -18.78
N VAL A 132 -22.16 6.81 -18.69
CA VAL A 132 -22.46 5.87 -17.60
C VAL A 132 -21.55 4.64 -17.68
N MET A 133 -20.96 4.26 -16.55
CA MET A 133 -20.07 3.09 -16.44
C MET A 133 -20.89 1.81 -16.21
N LEU A 134 -20.38 0.68 -16.70
CA LEU A 134 -20.89 -0.65 -16.37
C LEU A 134 -20.19 -1.13 -15.09
N GLU A 135 -20.98 -1.42 -14.06
CA GLU A 135 -20.51 -1.97 -12.80
C GLU A 135 -20.39 -3.50 -12.91
N LEU A 136 -19.26 -4.06 -12.46
CA LEU A 136 -18.96 -5.49 -12.58
C LEU A 136 -20.04 -6.37 -11.94
N GLU A 137 -20.49 -6.02 -10.73
CA GLU A 137 -21.53 -6.77 -9.99
C GLU A 137 -22.88 -6.77 -10.72
N ALA A 138 -23.27 -5.64 -11.33
CA ALA A 138 -24.49 -5.55 -12.15
C ALA A 138 -24.38 -6.39 -13.45
N CYS A 139 -23.16 -6.62 -13.95
CA CYS A 139 -22.89 -7.47 -15.11
C CYS A 139 -22.75 -8.96 -14.75
N ARG A 140 -22.29 -9.28 -13.53
CA ARG A 140 -21.99 -10.63 -13.03
C ARG A 140 -23.11 -11.68 -13.21
N PRO A 141 -24.42 -11.39 -13.04
CA PRO A 141 -25.47 -12.38 -13.27
C PRO A 141 -25.87 -12.56 -14.75
N ARG A 142 -25.21 -11.87 -15.69
CA ARG A 142 -25.57 -11.83 -17.12
C ARG A 142 -24.44 -12.11 -18.10
N LEU A 143 -23.19 -11.87 -17.70
CA LEU A 143 -22.01 -12.18 -18.52
C LEU A 143 -21.57 -13.65 -18.38
N PRO A 144 -20.83 -14.20 -19.37
CA PRO A 144 -20.08 -15.45 -19.19
C PRO A 144 -19.05 -15.33 -18.06
N LYS A 145 -18.83 -16.42 -17.31
CA LYS A 145 -17.88 -16.44 -16.18
C LYS A 145 -16.46 -16.12 -16.61
N GLU A 146 -16.10 -16.55 -17.81
CA GLU A 146 -14.80 -16.33 -18.44
C GLU A 146 -14.54 -14.85 -18.69
N ALA A 147 -15.59 -14.07 -19.02
CA ALA A 147 -15.49 -12.62 -19.17
C ALA A 147 -15.45 -11.89 -17.82
N ILE A 148 -16.13 -12.42 -16.81
CA ILE A 148 -16.12 -11.88 -15.43
C ILE A 148 -14.73 -12.06 -14.81
N HIS A 149 -14.19 -13.28 -14.80
CA HIS A 149 -12.85 -13.56 -14.28
C HIS A 149 -11.79 -12.74 -15.04
N ARG A 150 -11.91 -12.60 -16.37
CA ARG A 150 -10.99 -11.77 -17.16
C ARG A 150 -11.05 -10.27 -16.80
N TRP A 151 -12.20 -9.78 -16.32
CA TRP A 151 -12.35 -8.41 -15.82
C TRP A 151 -11.75 -8.27 -14.41
N GLU A 152 -11.99 -9.26 -13.54
CA GLU A 152 -11.42 -9.36 -12.19
C GLU A 152 -9.88 -9.41 -12.25
N ASP A 153 -9.30 -10.27 -13.10
CA ASP A 153 -7.86 -10.36 -13.38
C ASP A 153 -7.28 -9.00 -13.77
N LEU A 154 -7.89 -8.31 -14.73
CA LEU A 154 -7.41 -7.03 -15.25
C LEU A 154 -7.53 -5.89 -14.24
N LEU A 155 -8.60 -5.87 -13.42
CA LEU A 155 -8.74 -4.92 -12.31
C LEU A 155 -7.69 -5.18 -11.22
N CYS A 156 -7.37 -6.45 -10.94
CA CYS A 156 -6.27 -6.80 -10.06
C CYS A 156 -4.90 -6.41 -10.65
N GLU A 157 -4.65 -6.64 -11.94
CA GLU A 157 -3.41 -6.20 -12.61
C GLU A 157 -3.25 -4.67 -12.57
N GLU A 158 -4.30 -3.91 -12.89
CA GLU A 158 -4.29 -2.44 -12.86
C GLU A 158 -4.04 -1.91 -11.44
N LEU A 159 -4.73 -2.45 -10.43
CA LEU A 159 -4.49 -2.13 -9.02
C LEU A 159 -3.04 -2.43 -8.62
N LEU A 160 -2.52 -3.60 -8.95
CA LEU A 160 -1.16 -3.98 -8.60
C LEU A 160 -0.09 -3.09 -9.25
N CYS A 161 -0.33 -2.61 -10.47
CA CYS A 161 0.53 -1.62 -11.12
C CYS A 161 0.43 -0.23 -10.49
N ALA A 162 -0.75 0.19 -10.01
CA ALA A 162 -0.96 1.50 -9.38
C ALA A 162 -0.47 1.56 -7.92
N THR A 163 -0.66 0.49 -7.17
CA THR A 163 -0.50 0.46 -5.70
C THR A 163 0.96 0.36 -5.26
N GLY A 164 1.82 -0.32 -6.03
CA GLY A 164 3.26 -0.47 -5.72
C GLY A 164 3.85 -1.87 -5.97
N GLY A 165 3.06 -2.80 -6.53
CA GLY A 165 3.49 -4.15 -6.92
C GLY A 165 3.36 -5.21 -5.82
N ARG A 166 3.64 -6.47 -6.21
CA ARG A 166 3.66 -7.63 -5.30
C ARG A 166 5.03 -7.77 -4.62
N ILE A 167 5.03 -7.94 -3.30
CA ILE A 167 6.22 -8.30 -2.51
C ILE A 167 5.92 -9.59 -1.75
N TYR A 168 6.87 -10.51 -1.72
CA TYR A 168 6.80 -11.68 -0.85
C TYR A 168 7.68 -11.47 0.36
N CYS A 169 7.21 -11.88 1.54
CA CYS A 169 8.03 -11.92 2.75
C CYS A 169 9.28 -12.80 2.51
N PRO A 170 10.51 -12.29 2.69
CA PRO A 170 11.73 -13.02 2.31
C PRO A 170 12.12 -14.14 3.29
N PHE A 171 11.41 -14.27 4.40
CA PHE A 171 11.62 -15.35 5.37
C PHE A 171 10.95 -16.64 4.86
N LYS A 172 11.77 -17.67 4.58
CA LYS A 172 11.34 -18.93 3.93
C LYS A 172 10.24 -19.68 4.68
N ASP A 173 10.17 -19.52 5.99
CA ASP A 173 9.15 -20.07 6.90
C ASP A 173 7.84 -19.27 6.94
N CYS A 174 7.79 -18.11 6.29
CA CYS A 174 6.59 -17.28 6.18
C CYS A 174 6.13 -17.13 4.71
N SER A 175 6.97 -16.57 3.84
CA SER A 175 6.74 -16.41 2.39
C SER A 175 5.38 -15.81 1.97
N VAL A 176 4.68 -15.11 2.87
CA VAL A 176 3.35 -14.53 2.58
C VAL A 176 3.44 -13.46 1.48
N LEU A 177 2.40 -13.38 0.65
CA LEU A 177 2.23 -12.31 -0.33
C LEU A 177 1.72 -11.05 0.37
N LEU A 178 2.44 -9.95 0.19
CA LEU A 178 2.10 -8.61 0.62
C LEU A 178 1.84 -7.73 -0.60
N LEU A 179 0.82 -6.88 -0.49
CA LEU A 179 0.63 -5.77 -1.40
C LEU A 179 1.48 -4.61 -0.88
N ASN A 180 2.33 -4.06 -1.72
CA ASN A 180 3.00 -2.80 -1.43
C ASN A 180 2.04 -1.69 -1.87
N ASP A 181 1.56 -0.87 -0.93
CA ASP A 181 0.54 0.18 -1.13
C ASP A 181 1.06 1.60 -0.91
N ASN A 182 2.38 1.74 -0.87
CA ASN A 182 3.16 2.94 -0.58
C ASN A 182 2.94 4.16 -1.51
N GLN A 183 2.01 4.12 -2.47
CA GLN A 183 1.64 5.22 -3.39
C GLN A 183 2.83 5.86 -4.15
N GLY A 184 3.96 5.14 -4.27
CA GLY A 184 5.21 5.61 -4.87
C GLY A 184 6.27 6.12 -3.89
N GLU A 185 6.00 6.24 -2.60
CA GLU A 185 7.01 6.56 -1.59
C GLU A 185 7.96 5.38 -1.35
N ILE A 186 9.27 5.60 -1.43
CA ILE A 186 10.26 4.50 -1.44
C ILE A 186 10.58 3.98 -0.02
N ILE A 187 9.55 3.58 0.72
CA ILE A 187 9.65 2.91 2.02
C ILE A 187 10.65 1.75 1.92
N ALA A 188 11.74 1.85 2.69
CA ALA A 188 12.80 0.85 2.71
C ALA A 188 12.52 -0.24 3.75
N GLU A 189 12.10 0.15 4.94
CA GLU A 189 11.83 -0.71 6.10
C GLU A 189 10.35 -1.13 6.13
N THR A 190 10.07 -2.43 6.27
CA THR A 190 8.69 -2.91 6.30
C THR A 190 8.57 -4.13 7.20
N GLU A 191 7.54 -4.18 8.03
CA GLU A 191 7.23 -5.36 8.84
C GLU A 191 6.31 -6.33 8.08
N CYS A 192 6.55 -7.63 8.21
CA CYS A 192 5.63 -8.65 7.69
C CYS A 192 4.49 -8.94 8.69
N PRO A 193 3.23 -8.58 8.42
CA PRO A 193 2.10 -8.74 9.35
C PRO A 193 1.74 -10.19 9.70
N ASN A 194 2.32 -11.19 9.03
CA ASN A 194 2.12 -12.62 9.34
C ASN A 194 3.21 -13.19 10.27
N CYS A 195 4.36 -12.52 10.43
CA CYS A 195 5.47 -13.06 11.24
C CYS A 195 6.22 -12.03 12.07
N HIS A 196 5.81 -10.76 12.05
CA HIS A 196 6.36 -9.64 12.83
C HIS A 196 7.89 -9.51 12.71
N ARG A 197 8.41 -9.71 11.49
CA ARG A 197 9.82 -9.54 11.16
C ARG A 197 9.99 -8.43 10.14
N LEU A 198 10.92 -7.53 10.43
CA LEU A 198 11.35 -6.46 9.54
C LEU A 198 12.14 -7.04 8.35
N PHE A 199 11.81 -6.56 7.15
CA PHE A 199 12.51 -6.85 5.90
C PHE A 199 12.66 -5.55 5.09
N CYS A 200 13.55 -5.55 4.09
CA CYS A 200 13.65 -4.43 3.16
C CYS A 200 12.74 -4.64 1.94
N ALA A 201 11.77 -3.76 1.73
CA ALA A 201 10.84 -3.84 0.59
C ALA A 201 11.53 -3.64 -0.77
N GLN A 202 12.54 -2.76 -0.83
CA GLN A 202 13.27 -2.44 -2.06
C GLN A 202 14.06 -3.65 -2.60
N CYS A 203 14.93 -4.24 -1.76
CA CYS A 203 15.85 -5.31 -2.17
C CYS A 203 15.35 -6.73 -1.85
N LYS A 204 14.25 -6.85 -1.09
CA LYS A 204 13.53 -8.09 -0.77
C LYS A 204 14.36 -9.11 0.01
N VAL A 205 15.02 -8.64 1.07
CA VAL A 205 15.85 -9.43 2.02
C VAL A 205 15.53 -9.04 3.48
N PRO A 206 15.97 -9.80 4.51
CA PRO A 206 15.84 -9.39 5.91
C PRO A 206 16.42 -7.99 6.18
N TRP A 207 15.85 -7.26 7.16
CA TRP A 207 16.17 -5.85 7.36
C TRP A 207 17.63 -5.59 7.74
N HIS A 208 18.23 -4.57 7.12
CA HIS A 208 19.66 -4.22 7.22
C HIS A 208 19.86 -2.74 7.64
N PRO A 209 19.60 -2.39 8.91
CA PRO A 209 19.78 -1.01 9.39
C PRO A 209 21.23 -0.52 9.19
N GLY A 210 21.43 0.80 9.03
CA GLY A 210 22.75 1.44 8.89
C GLY A 210 23.52 1.16 7.60
N ILE A 211 22.94 0.38 6.68
CA ILE A 211 23.59 -0.14 5.46
C ILE A 211 22.62 0.03 4.28
N SER A 212 23.08 0.63 3.19
CA SER A 212 22.25 0.81 1.99
C SER A 212 22.03 -0.52 1.25
N CYS A 213 20.95 -0.62 0.48
CA CYS A 213 20.67 -1.79 -0.38
C CYS A 213 21.86 -2.15 -1.28
N GLU A 214 22.58 -1.14 -1.77
CA GLU A 214 23.80 -1.28 -2.55
C GLU A 214 25.00 -1.83 -1.75
N GLU A 215 25.23 -1.36 -0.53
CA GLU A 215 26.26 -1.94 0.34
C GLU A 215 25.91 -3.39 0.67
N TYR A 216 24.65 -3.67 1.04
CA TYR A 216 24.20 -5.00 1.45
C TYR A 216 24.38 -6.04 0.34
N GLN A 217 24.04 -5.71 -0.91
CA GLN A 217 24.23 -6.64 -2.04
C GLN A 217 25.71 -6.93 -2.36
N LYS A 218 26.65 -6.09 -1.90
CA LYS A 218 28.10 -6.29 -2.06
C LYS A 218 28.72 -7.15 -0.95
N LEU A 219 27.98 -7.48 0.12
CA LEU A 219 28.42 -8.36 1.22
C LEU A 219 28.37 -9.84 0.81
N GLY A 220 29.30 -10.65 1.33
CA GLY A 220 29.22 -12.11 1.22
C GLY A 220 28.08 -12.70 2.07
N GLU A 221 27.67 -13.94 1.82
CA GLU A 221 26.59 -14.58 2.60
C GLU A 221 26.90 -14.64 4.11
N GLY A 222 28.16 -14.93 4.46
CA GLY A 222 28.67 -14.90 5.84
C GLY A 222 29.02 -13.51 6.39
N GLU A 223 28.56 -12.43 5.76
CA GLU A 223 28.62 -11.05 6.26
C GLU A 223 27.21 -10.40 6.36
N ARG A 224 26.15 -11.17 6.07
CA ARG A 224 24.76 -10.71 5.98
C ARG A 224 23.91 -11.09 7.21
N GLY A 225 24.49 -11.74 8.23
CA GLY A 225 23.80 -12.03 9.48
C GLY A 225 23.48 -10.74 10.25
N ARG A 226 22.39 -10.74 11.04
CA ARG A 226 22.02 -9.57 11.86
C ARG A 226 23.19 -9.08 12.71
N ASP A 227 23.91 -10.01 13.31
CA ASP A 227 25.01 -9.74 14.24
C ASP A 227 26.23 -9.18 13.50
N ASP A 228 26.54 -9.67 12.28
CA ASP A 228 27.60 -9.14 11.41
C ASP A 228 27.33 -7.68 11.01
N LEU A 229 26.07 -7.39 10.66
CA LEU A 229 25.60 -6.05 10.30
C LEU A 229 25.66 -5.10 11.51
N MET A 230 25.27 -5.58 12.70
CA MET A 230 25.40 -4.83 13.96
C MET A 230 26.86 -4.51 14.31
N VAL A 231 27.76 -5.50 14.24
CA VAL A 231 29.20 -5.30 14.46
C VAL A 231 29.78 -4.34 13.43
N ARG A 232 29.38 -4.44 12.15
CA ARG A 232 29.78 -3.52 11.08
C ARG A 232 29.30 -2.08 11.32
N ASN A 233 28.09 -1.88 11.84
CA ASN A 233 27.57 -0.55 12.17
C ASN A 233 28.28 0.05 13.38
N LEU A 234 28.43 -0.71 14.46
CA LEU A 234 29.21 -0.29 15.63
C LEU A 234 30.66 0.07 15.24
N ALA A 235 31.25 -0.67 14.29
CA ALA A 235 32.56 -0.37 13.74
C ALA A 235 32.60 0.94 12.93
N LYS A 236 31.55 1.25 12.15
CA LYS A 236 31.41 2.57 11.48
C LYS A 236 31.36 3.69 12.53
N GLU A 237 30.53 3.56 13.56
CA GLU A 237 30.33 4.56 14.62
C GLU A 237 31.59 4.80 15.47
N LYS A 238 32.21 3.73 15.97
CA LYS A 238 33.43 3.79 16.81
C LYS A 238 34.71 4.03 16.00
N LYS A 239 34.60 4.24 14.68
CA LYS A 239 35.74 4.30 13.73
C LYS A 239 36.73 3.13 13.89
N TRP A 240 36.24 1.92 14.19
CA TRP A 240 37.06 0.69 14.25
C TRP A 240 37.60 0.33 12.86
N ARG A 241 38.76 -0.33 12.79
CA ARG A 241 39.43 -0.65 11.52
C ARG A 241 39.83 -2.11 11.43
N ASN A 242 39.58 -2.75 10.28
CA ASN A 242 40.08 -4.09 9.98
C ASN A 242 41.59 -4.06 9.68
N CYS A 243 42.33 -5.06 10.17
CA CYS A 243 43.72 -5.25 9.81
C CYS A 243 43.87 -5.57 8.30
N PRO A 244 44.77 -4.93 7.55
CA PRO A 244 44.94 -5.19 6.11
C PRO A 244 45.31 -6.64 5.76
N SER A 245 46.04 -7.33 6.65
CA SER A 245 46.52 -8.70 6.44
C SER A 245 45.44 -9.75 6.79
N CYS A 246 45.00 -9.82 8.05
CA CYS A 246 44.09 -10.87 8.53
C CYS A 246 42.60 -10.47 8.57
N ARG A 247 42.24 -9.24 8.18
CA ARG A 247 40.89 -8.64 8.24
C ARG A 247 40.20 -8.58 9.60
N PHE A 248 40.77 -9.15 10.67
CA PHE A 248 40.23 -8.97 12.02
C PHE A 248 40.11 -7.50 12.40
N MET A 249 39.00 -7.18 13.06
CA MET A 249 38.68 -5.85 13.53
C MET A 249 39.57 -5.45 14.69
N VAL A 250 39.98 -4.18 14.74
CA VAL A 250 40.87 -3.61 15.76
C VAL A 250 40.31 -2.25 16.18
N GLU A 251 40.23 -2.04 17.49
CA GLU A 251 39.95 -0.74 18.12
C GLU A 251 41.27 -0.07 18.51
N ARG A 252 41.41 1.22 18.24
CA ARG A 252 42.45 2.07 18.86
C ARG A 252 41.83 2.86 20.00
N THR A 253 42.19 2.52 21.23
CA THR A 253 41.77 3.24 22.44
C THR A 253 42.34 4.65 22.48
N GLU A 254 43.68 4.79 22.54
CA GLU A 254 44.36 6.08 22.66
C GLU A 254 45.69 6.13 21.86
N GLY A 255 46.22 7.33 21.67
CA GLY A 255 47.62 7.55 21.25
C GLY A 255 47.93 7.36 19.76
N CYS A 256 49.08 6.73 19.49
CA CYS A 256 49.74 6.68 18.19
C CYS A 256 48.87 6.05 17.08
N PRO A 257 48.95 6.47 15.80
CA PRO A 257 48.34 5.75 14.70
C PRO A 257 49.04 4.42 14.35
N HIS A 258 50.23 4.13 14.89
CA HIS A 258 50.89 2.82 14.74
C HIS A 258 50.13 1.73 15.48
N MET A 259 49.79 0.64 14.79
CA MET A 259 49.18 -0.54 15.40
C MET A 259 49.88 -1.83 14.98
N THR A 260 50.06 -2.73 15.94
CA THR A 260 50.51 -4.10 15.70
C THR A 260 49.33 -5.05 15.89
N CYS A 261 48.96 -5.79 14.85
CA CYS A 261 47.89 -6.78 14.93
C CYS A 261 48.36 -8.05 15.65
N TRP A 262 47.41 -8.87 16.09
CA TRP A 262 47.66 -10.19 16.67
C TRP A 262 48.28 -11.18 15.67
N CYS A 263 48.02 -11.00 14.35
CA CYS A 263 48.77 -11.65 13.27
C CYS A 263 50.20 -11.10 13.04
N LYS A 264 50.70 -10.24 13.94
CA LYS A 264 52.00 -9.54 13.92
C LYS A 264 52.20 -8.49 12.81
N TYR A 265 51.28 -8.39 11.85
CA TYR A 265 51.29 -7.33 10.84
C TYR A 265 51.18 -5.93 11.48
N GLN A 266 52.04 -5.00 11.06
CA GLN A 266 52.07 -3.62 11.57
C GLN A 266 51.54 -2.65 10.53
N PHE A 267 50.63 -1.76 10.93
CA PHE A 267 49.95 -0.85 10.01
C PHE A 267 49.58 0.48 10.67
N CYS A 268 49.30 1.48 9.83
CA CYS A 268 48.77 2.76 10.28
C CYS A 268 47.23 2.72 10.36
N TYR A 269 46.65 3.03 11.51
CA TYR A 269 45.19 3.03 11.74
C TYR A 269 44.42 4.05 10.88
N ALA A 270 45.07 5.16 10.52
CA ALA A 270 44.50 6.20 9.69
C ALA A 270 44.33 5.73 8.23
N CYS A 271 45.44 5.54 7.51
CA CYS A 271 45.43 5.23 6.08
C CYS A 271 45.28 3.73 5.75
N ARG A 272 45.51 2.84 6.71
CA ARG A 272 45.55 1.35 6.57
C ARG A 272 46.73 0.80 5.75
N ALA A 273 47.76 1.60 5.49
CA ALA A 273 49.00 1.13 4.85
C ALA A 273 49.94 0.41 5.85
N GLU A 274 50.89 -0.36 5.32
CA GLU A 274 51.93 -1.06 6.10
C GLU A 274 52.82 -0.06 6.86
N TRP A 275 53.22 -0.39 8.09
CA TRP A 275 54.05 0.50 8.90
C TRP A 275 55.54 0.35 8.57
N THR A 276 56.01 1.14 7.60
CA THR A 276 57.43 1.28 7.27
C THR A 276 58.13 2.35 8.11
N HIS A 277 59.47 2.33 8.16
CA HIS A 277 60.29 3.27 8.92
C HIS A 277 59.94 4.76 8.67
N ASP A 278 59.63 5.10 7.42
CA ASP A 278 59.40 6.48 7.01
C ASP A 278 57.92 6.93 7.15
N HIS A 279 57.04 6.10 7.74
CA HIS A 279 55.61 6.36 7.81
C HIS A 279 55.19 7.34 8.94
N GLY A 280 56.03 8.34 9.21
CA GLY A 280 55.76 9.41 10.18
C GLY A 280 54.81 10.48 9.63
N GLY A 281 53.94 11.02 10.50
CA GLY A 281 53.13 12.21 10.20
C GLY A 281 51.79 11.98 9.52
N CYS A 282 51.30 10.73 9.41
CA CYS A 282 49.95 10.45 8.90
C CYS A 282 48.86 10.95 9.89
N GLN A 283 48.41 12.19 9.69
CA GLN A 283 47.12 12.68 10.17
C GLN A 283 46.03 12.04 9.31
N GLY A 284 44.97 11.53 9.94
CA GLY A 284 43.89 10.82 9.26
C GLY A 284 42.53 11.45 9.48
N ASP A 285 41.68 11.34 8.46
CA ASP A 285 40.27 11.74 8.44
C ASP A 285 39.35 10.69 9.12
#